data_AF-A0A257WZ35-F1
#
_entry.id   AF-A0A257WZ35-F1
#
_cell.length_a   1.000
_cell.length_b   1.000
_cell.length_c   1.000
_cell.angle_alpha   90.00
_cell.angle_beta   90.00
_cell.angle_gamma   90.00
#
_symmetry.space_group_name_H-M   'P 1'
#
loop_
_entity.id
_entity.type
_entity.pdbx_description
1 polymer ?
#
loop_
_entity_poly.entity_id
_entity_poly.type
_entity_poly.pdbx_seq_one_letter_code
_entity_poly.pdbx_strand_id
1 'polypeptide(L)' 'MIRSLWIARTGMDAHQTQLDVITNNLANVSTNGFKRARAVFEDLLYQTMRQP' A
#
# COMPACT_ATOMS: atom_id res chain seq x y z
N MET A 1 7.28 13.22 -17.31
CA MET A 1 8.22 12.22 -16.76
C MET A 1 8.30 12.21 -15.23
N ILE A 2 8.31 13.37 -14.54
CA ILE A 2 8.38 13.38 -13.06
C ILE A 2 7.13 12.77 -12.41
N ARG A 3 5.93 13.06 -12.92
CA ARG A 3 4.67 12.52 -12.37
C ARG A 3 4.58 10.99 -12.44
N SER A 4 5.06 10.38 -13.52
CA SER A 4 5.06 8.91 -13.66
C SER A 4 6.02 8.22 -12.70
N LEU A 5 7.17 8.84 -12.39
CA LEU A 5 8.11 8.32 -11.39
C LEU A 5 7.52 8.38 -9.98
N TRP A 6 6.80 9.45 -9.64
CA TRP A 6 6.10 9.55 -8.35
C TRP A 6 4.96 8.52 -8.23
N ILE A 7 4.22 8.26 -9.31
CA ILE A 7 3.21 7.21 -9.34
C ILE A 7 3.86 5.83 -9.16
N ALA A 8 4.96 5.55 -9.87
CA ALA A 8 5.68 4.28 -9.74
C ALA A 8 6.23 4.09 -8.32
N ARG A 9 6.80 5.14 -7.72
CA ARG A 9 7.30 5.12 -6.34
C ARG A 9 6.19 4.83 -5.34
N THR A 10 5.09 5.58 -5.39
CA THR A 10 3.96 5.40 -4.46
C THR A 10 3.32 4.01 -4.59
N GLY A 11 3.23 3.46 -5.80
CA GLY A 11 2.80 2.07 -6.02
C GLY A 11 3.79 1.05 -5.45
N MET A 12 5.10 1.27 -5.61
CA MET A 12 6.13 0.40 -5.05
C MET A 12 6.13 0.41 -3.51
N ASP A 13 6.00 1.60 -2.91
CA ASP A 13 5.90 1.78 -1.46
C ASP A 13 4.64 1.10 -0.89
N ALA A 14 3.51 1.18 -1.62
CA ALA A 14 2.28 0.47 -1.28
C ALA A 14 2.48 -1.06 -1.31
N HIS A 15 3.11 -1.59 -2.36
CA HIS A 15 3.43 -3.02 -2.44
C HIS A 15 4.39 -3.47 -1.34
N GLN A 16 5.41 -2.68 -1.00
CA GLN A 16 6.31 -2.98 0.10
C GLN A 16 5.55 -3.09 1.43
N THR A 17 4.68 -2.11 1.71
CA THR A 17 3.85 -2.10 2.93
C THR A 17 2.94 -3.33 2.99
N GLN A 18 2.36 -3.75 1.86
CA GLN A 18 1.54 -4.96 1.79
C GLN A 18 2.35 -6.21 2.11
N LEU A 19 3.56 -6.33 1.56
CA LEU A 19 4.46 -7.46 1.83
C LEU A 19 4.87 -7.51 3.30
N ASP A 20 5.14 -6.37 3.92
CA ASP A 20 5.51 -6.30 5.33
C ASP A 20 4.36 -6.79 6.23
N VAL A 21 3.12 -6.39 5.95
CA VAL A 21 1.92 -6.85 6.67
C VAL A 21 1.69 -8.35 6.47
N ILE A 22 1.86 -8.87 5.25
CA ILE A 22 1.73 -10.30 4.97
C ILE A 22 2.82 -11.09 5.72
N THR A 23 4.06 -10.62 5.66
CA THR A 23 5.20 -11.27 6.30
C THR A 23 5.03 -11.30 7.82
N ASN A 24 4.58 -10.20 8.42
CA ASN A 24 4.30 -10.14 9.85
C ASN A 24 3.17 -11.10 10.26
N ASN A 25 2.10 -11.17 9.48
CA ASN A 25 1.01 -12.11 9.73
C ASN A 25 1.45 -13.57 9.62
N LEU A 26 2.28 -13.88 8.61
CA LEU A 26 2.80 -15.22 8.39
C LEU A 26 3.75 -15.65 9.51
N ALA A 27 4.64 -14.76 9.94
CA ALA A 27 5.59 -15.01 11.02
C ALA A 27 4.88 -15.30 12.36
N ASN A 28 3.71 -14.71 12.60
CA ASN A 28 2.96 -14.85 13.85
C ASN A 28 1.77 -15.82 13.78
N VAL A 29 1.68 -16.64 12.73
CA VAL A 29 0.53 -17.55 12.53
C VAL A 29 0.38 -18.60 13.63
N SER A 30 1.49 -19.01 14.27
CA SER A 30 1.52 -19.99 15.36
C SER A 30 1.43 -19.35 16.75
N THR A 31 1.44 -18.01 16.85
CA THR A 31 1.39 -17.30 18.13
C THR A 31 -0.05 -17.25 18.65
N ASN A 32 -0.30 -17.87 19.80
CA ASN A 32 -1.63 -17.88 20.41
C ASN A 32 -2.07 -16.44 20.77
N GLY A 33 -3.29 -16.06 20.38
CA GLY A 33 -3.85 -14.73 20.63
C GLY A 33 -3.41 -13.64 19.63
N PHE A 34 -2.65 -13.97 18.59
CA PHE A 34 -2.26 -13.00 17.55
C PHE A 34 -3.46 -12.55 16.71
N LYS A 35 -3.60 -11.24 16.51
CA LYS A 35 -4.64 -10.63 15.66
C LYS A 35 -4.03 -10.19 14.33
N ARG A 36 -4.48 -10.82 13.24
CA ARG A 36 -3.99 -10.48 11.90
C ARG A 36 -4.32 -9.03 11.53
N ALA A 37 -3.38 -8.37 10.85
CA ALA A 37 -3.58 -7.05 10.26
C ALA A 37 -3.82 -7.17 8.74
N ARG A 38 -4.44 -6.15 8.13
CA ARG A 38 -4.60 -6.05 6.67
C ARG A 38 -4.32 -4.61 6.25
N ALA A 39 -3.45 -4.42 5.27
CA ALA A 39 -3.27 -3.15 4.60
C ALA A 39 -4.46 -2.88 3.67
N VAL A 40 -5.03 -1.68 3.75
CA VAL A 40 -6.06 -1.17 2.84
C VAL A 40 -5.47 0.06 2.16
N PHE A 41 -5.60 0.13 0.84
CA PHE A 41 -5.14 1.25 0.05
C PHE A 41 -6.35 2.05 -0.42
N GLU A 42 -6.22 3.37 -0.38
CA GLU A 42 -7.24 4.32 -0.81
C GLU A 42 -6.67 5.22 -1.90
N ASP A 43 -7.54 5.62 -2.83
CA ASP A 43 -7.15 6.51 -3.90
C ASP A 43 -6.96 7.94 -3.38
N LEU A 44 -6.04 8.65 -4.03
CA LEU A 44 -5.75 10.06 -3.76
C LEU A 44 -6.72 10.97 -4.52
N LEU A 45 -6.86 12.22 -4.07
CA LEU A 45 -7.69 13.24 -4.73
C LEU A 45 -7.28 13.42 -6.22
N TYR A 46 -8.24 13.30 -7.13
CA TYR A 46 -8.01 13.50 -8.55
C TYR A 46 -7.82 14.98 -8.89
N GLN A 47 -6.75 15.30 -9.62
CA GLN A 47 -6.53 16.64 -10.16
C GLN A 47 -7.29 16.81 -11.49
N THR A 48 -8.41 17.54 -11.47
CA THR A 48 -9.11 17.97 -12.69
C THR A 48 -8.35 19.10 -13.38
N MET A 49 -7.54 18.75 -14.38
CA MET A 49 -6.97 19.74 -15.31
C MET A 49 -8.11 20.21 -16.21
N ARG A 50 -8.62 21.43 -15.95
CA ARG A 50 -9.75 22.11 -16.63
C ARG A 50 -10.10 21.52 -18.01
N GLN A 51 -11.29 20.94 -18.11
CA GLN A 51 -11.99 20.78 -19.39
C GLN A 51 -12.42 22.19 -19.86
N PRO A 52 -12.34 22.49 -21.17
CA PRO A 52 -12.66 23.80 -21.72
C PRO A 52 -14.09 24.25 -21.43
#